data_AF-A0A0U3IAU5-F1
#
_entry.id   AF-A0A0U3IAU5-F1
#
_cell.length_a   1.000
_cell.length_b   1.000
_cell.length_c   1.000
_cell.angle_alpha   90.00
_cell.angle_beta   90.00
_cell.angle_gamma   90.00
#
_symmetry.space_group_name_H-M   'P 1'
#
loop_
_entity.id
_entity.type
_entity.pdbx_description
1 polymer ?
#
loop_
_entity_poly.entity_id
_entity_poly.type
_entity_poly.pdbx_seq_one_letter_code
_entity_poly.pdbx_strand_id
1 'polypeptide(L)'
;MKYLIALFMLIVSTGSYANYQSQGQVTNIMTSLGKVIVTVKNVNGAIDKFWFTPDSDINRVSLSLFLTAKATQGTVWVNGSDTIDNLQYPHKARRLIAMDYK
;
A
#
# COMPACT_ATOMS: atom_id res chain seq x y z
N MET A 1 35.47 15.43 -22.22
CA MET A 1 34.94 14.09 -21.88
C MET A 1 34.79 13.83 -20.37
N LYS A 2 35.58 14.46 -19.47
CA LYS A 2 35.47 14.24 -18.01
C LYS A 2 34.13 14.69 -17.40
N TYR A 3 33.51 15.74 -17.94
CA TYR A 3 32.23 16.28 -17.45
C TYR A 3 31.00 15.50 -17.94
N LEU A 4 31.14 14.64 -18.95
CA LEU A 4 30.02 13.87 -19.51
C LEU A 4 29.62 12.72 -18.57
N ILE A 5 30.59 12.14 -17.86
CA ILE A 5 30.40 11.03 -16.92
C ILE A 5 29.66 11.52 -15.65
N ALA A 6 29.97 12.73 -15.17
CA ALA A 6 29.30 13.34 -14.03
C ALA A 6 27.83 13.67 -14.31
N LEU A 7 27.50 14.07 -15.54
CA LEU A 7 26.12 14.33 -15.98
C LEU A 7 25.29 13.05 -16.04
N PHE A 8 25.91 11.92 -16.41
CA PHE A 8 25.22 10.62 -16.49
C PHE A 8 24.86 10.05 -15.10
N MET A 9 25.68 10.30 -14.08
CA MET A 9 25.39 9.86 -12.70
C MET A 9 24.23 10.62 -12.04
N LEU A 10 23.93 11.85 -12.47
CA LEU A 10 22.83 12.64 -11.91
C LEU A 10 21.44 12.11 -12.33
N ILE A 11 21.36 11.45 -13.49
CA ILE A 11 20.09 11.01 -14.09
C ILE A 11 19.54 9.74 -13.40
N VAL A 12 20.36 8.98 -12.67
CA VAL A 12 19.94 7.75 -11.98
C VAL A 12 19.26 8.01 -10.62
N SER A 13 19.11 9.27 -10.21
CA SER A 13 18.68 9.64 -8.85
C SER A 13 17.20 9.99 -8.69
N THR A 14 16.39 10.03 -9.75
CA THR A 14 15.01 10.55 -9.67
C THR A 14 13.94 9.47 -9.86
N GLY A 15 13.96 8.46 -8.99
CA GLY A 15 12.94 7.42 -8.93
C GLY A 15 12.49 7.07 -7.51
N SER A 16 12.59 7.99 -6.55
CA SER A 16 12.13 7.76 -5.19
C SER A 16 10.60 7.83 -5.13
N TYR A 17 9.91 6.72 -5.42
CA TYR A 17 8.54 6.56 -4.93
C TYR A 17 8.61 6.54 -3.40
N ALA A 18 7.94 7.49 -2.76
CA ALA A 18 7.76 7.46 -1.32
C ALA A 18 6.94 6.21 -0.97
N ASN A 19 7.64 5.19 -0.50
CA ASN A 19 7.05 3.93 -0.05
C ASN A 19 6.57 4.14 1.39
N TYR A 20 5.27 4.04 1.60
CA TYR A 20 4.67 4.06 2.91
C TYR A 20 4.62 2.64 3.47
N GLN A 21 5.07 2.45 4.70
CA GLN A 21 5.03 1.16 5.39
C GLN A 21 4.12 1.26 6.62
N SER A 22 3.25 0.28 6.81
CA SER A 22 2.42 0.14 8.01
C SER A 22 2.49 -1.29 8.53
N GLN A 23 2.54 -1.45 9.84
CA GLN A 23 2.45 -2.73 10.51
C GLN A 23 1.30 -2.65 11.53
N GLY A 24 0.37 -3.61 11.48
CA GLY A 24 -0.78 -3.58 12.38
C GLY A 24 -1.83 -4.64 12.12
N GLN A 25 -3.03 -4.43 12.67
CA GLN A 25 -4.16 -5.33 12.51
C GLN A 25 -5.16 -4.79 11.50
N VAL A 26 -5.72 -5.69 10.69
CA VAL A 26 -6.79 -5.35 9.75
C VAL A 26 -8.10 -5.16 10.51
N THR A 27 -8.61 -3.92 10.54
CA THR A 27 -9.85 -3.59 11.25
C THR A 27 -11.05 -3.58 10.31
N ASN A 28 -10.87 -3.14 9.07
CA ASN A 28 -11.95 -3.07 8.08
C ASN A 28 -11.49 -3.47 6.68
N ILE A 29 -12.38 -4.12 5.94
CA ILE A 29 -12.23 -4.41 4.51
C ILE A 29 -13.59 -4.06 3.90
N MET A 30 -13.59 -3.13 2.95
CA MET A 30 -14.80 -2.66 2.26
C MET A 30 -14.54 -2.57 0.76
N THR A 31 -15.61 -2.50 -0.02
CA THR A 31 -15.55 -2.26 -1.46
C THR A 31 -16.20 -0.93 -1.81
N SER A 32 -15.60 -0.18 -2.72
CA SER A 32 -16.12 1.09 -3.20
C SER A 32 -15.56 1.41 -4.58
N LEU A 33 -16.42 1.84 -5.52
CA LEU A 33 -16.02 2.25 -6.87
C LEU A 33 -15.09 1.24 -7.58
N GLY A 34 -15.37 -0.07 -7.42
CA GLY A 34 -14.56 -1.15 -8.00
C GLY A 34 -13.21 -1.40 -7.30
N LYS A 35 -12.91 -0.68 -6.22
CA LYS A 35 -11.70 -0.85 -5.41
C LYS A 35 -12.03 -1.58 -4.10
N VAL A 36 -11.12 -2.45 -3.67
CA VAL A 36 -11.07 -2.96 -2.30
C VAL A 36 -10.29 -1.95 -1.46
N ILE A 37 -10.83 -1.58 -0.31
CA ILE A 37 -10.19 -0.70 0.66
C ILE A 37 -9.99 -1.46 1.97
N VAL A 38 -8.74 -1.54 2.41
CA VAL A 38 -8.32 -2.19 3.65
C VAL A 38 -7.93 -1.11 4.65
N THR A 39 -8.46 -1.19 5.86
CA THR A 39 -8.10 -0.33 6.98
C THR A 39 -7.24 -1.14 7.95
N VAL A 40 -6.04 -0.63 8.23
CA VAL A 40 -5.08 -1.19 9.17
C VAL A 40 -4.95 -0.24 10.35
N LYS A 41 -5.16 -0.75 11.57
CA LYS A 41 -4.79 -0.03 12.79
C LYS A 41 -3.34 -0.40 13.08
N ASN A 42 -2.44 0.57 12.89
CA ASN A 42 -1.02 0.32 13.07
C ASN A 42 -0.66 0.12 14.56
N VAL A 43 0.54 -0.38 14.83
CA VAL A 43 1.06 -0.60 16.18
C VAL A 43 1.11 0.66 17.05
N ASN A 44 1.20 1.85 16.45
CA ASN A 44 1.15 3.16 17.11
C ASN A 44 -0.29 3.70 17.26
N GLY A 45 -1.31 2.93 16.89
CA GLY A 45 -2.72 3.31 16.95
C GLY A 45 -3.22 4.17 15.77
N ALA A 46 -2.36 4.51 14.81
CA ALA A 46 -2.76 5.25 13.61
C ALA A 46 -3.64 4.39 12.70
N ILE A 47 -4.55 5.05 11.96
CA ILE A 47 -5.44 4.38 11.01
C ILE A 47 -4.92 4.60 9.60
N ASP A 48 -4.39 3.53 9.02
CA ASP A 48 -3.91 3.50 7.65
C ASP A 48 -4.92 2.85 6.73
N LYS A 49 -5.04 3.38 5.52
CA LYS A 49 -5.95 2.87 4.50
C LYS A 49 -5.19 2.57 3.22
N PHE A 50 -5.45 1.39 2.67
CA PHE A 50 -4.85 0.90 1.45
C PHE A 50 -5.92 0.51 0.45
N TRP A 51 -5.75 0.83 -0.82
CA TRP A 51 -6.67 0.45 -1.89
C TRP A 51 -5.99 -0.38 -2.97
N PHE A 52 -6.74 -1.30 -3.57
CA PHE A 52 -6.32 -2.07 -4.75
C PHE A 52 -7.53 -2.61 -5.52
N THR A 53 -7.30 -3.08 -6.74
CA THR A 53 -8.28 -3.80 -7.57
C THR A 53 -7.91 -5.28 -7.61
N PRO A 54 -8.85 -6.24 -7.45
CA PRO A 54 -8.55 -7.67 -7.48
C PRO A 54 -8.44 -8.22 -8.92
N ASP A 55 -7.82 -7.45 -9.81
CA ASP A 55 -7.66 -7.73 -11.24
C ASP A 55 -6.47 -8.67 -11.55
N SER A 56 -5.43 -8.60 -10.73
CA SER A 56 -4.24 -9.44 -10.81
C SER A 56 -4.24 -10.54 -9.75
N ASP A 57 -3.56 -11.66 -10.04
CA ASP A 57 -3.46 -12.78 -9.10
C ASP A 57 -2.77 -12.37 -7.80
N ILE A 58 -1.76 -11.51 -7.86
CA ILE A 58 -1.08 -10.98 -6.67
C ILE A 58 -2.05 -10.19 -5.77
N ASN A 59 -2.97 -9.41 -6.36
CA ASN A 59 -3.97 -8.65 -5.61
C ASN A 59 -5.05 -9.57 -5.02
N ARG A 60 -5.42 -10.65 -5.71
CA ARG A 60 -6.35 -11.67 -5.20
C ARG A 60 -5.75 -12.45 -4.03
N VAL A 61 -4.47 -12.81 -4.11
CA VAL A 61 -3.72 -13.40 -3.00
C VAL A 61 -3.61 -12.43 -1.82
N SER A 62 -3.32 -11.17 -2.10
CA SER A 62 -3.30 -10.13 -1.05
C SER A 62 -4.66 -10.01 -0.35
N LEU A 63 -5.77 -10.06 -1.11
CA LEU A 63 -7.12 -10.05 -0.54
C LEU A 63 -7.38 -11.24 0.39
N SER A 64 -7.01 -12.46 -0.02
CA SER A 64 -7.23 -13.66 0.81
C SER A 64 -6.41 -13.60 2.11
N LEU A 65 -5.20 -13.04 2.05
CA LEU A 65 -4.38 -12.84 3.24
C LEU A 65 -4.92 -11.74 4.15
N PHE A 66 -5.44 -10.63 3.61
CA PHE A 66 -6.12 -9.61 4.42
C PHE A 66 -7.38 -10.16 5.10
N LEU A 67 -8.16 -10.99 4.40
CA LEU A 67 -9.34 -11.65 4.97
C LEU A 67 -8.94 -12.58 6.12
N THR A 68 -7.89 -13.38 5.91
CA THR A 68 -7.31 -14.23 6.95
C THR A 68 -6.88 -13.41 8.15
N ALA A 69 -6.08 -12.36 7.93
CA ALA A 69 -5.59 -11.48 8.99
C ALA A 69 -6.72 -10.81 9.79
N LYS A 70 -7.79 -10.40 9.11
CA LYS A 70 -8.98 -9.85 9.79
C LYS A 70 -9.68 -10.90 10.65
N ALA A 71 -9.80 -12.13 10.15
CA ALA A 71 -10.46 -13.22 10.87
C ALA A 71 -9.64 -13.71 12.08
N THR A 72 -8.32 -13.82 11.94
CA THR A 72 -7.41 -14.29 13.00
C THR A 72 -6.96 -13.19 13.94
N GLN A 73 -7.23 -11.92 13.61
CA GLN A 73 -6.65 -10.74 14.26
C GLN A 73 -5.11 -10.73 14.20
N GLY A 74 -4.53 -11.41 13.21
CA GLY A 74 -3.09 -11.47 12.98
C GLY A 74 -2.51 -10.14 12.51
N THR A 75 -1.18 -10.02 12.63
CA THR A 75 -0.47 -8.80 12.25
C THR A 75 -0.09 -8.86 10.78
N VAL A 76 -0.29 -7.75 10.07
CA VAL A 76 0.14 -7.59 8.67
C VAL A 76 1.20 -6.52 8.57
N TRP A 77 2.09 -6.69 7.60
CA TRP A 77 2.97 -5.66 7.08
C TRP A 77 2.44 -5.22 5.72
N VAL A 78 2.29 -3.92 5.51
CA VAL A 78 1.68 -3.39 4.30
C VAL A 78 2.53 -2.26 3.75
N ASN A 79 2.87 -2.37 2.47
CA ASN A 79 3.56 -1.34 1.71
C ASN A 79 2.58 -0.67 0.74
N GLY A 80 2.57 0.66 0.71
CA GLY A 80 1.74 1.44 -0.21
C GLY A 80 2.50 2.59 -0.87
N SER A 81 1.99 3.09 -2.00
CA SER A 81 2.52 4.28 -2.69
C SER A 81 1.65 5.50 -2.46
N ASP A 82 2.29 6.67 -2.35
CA ASP A 82 1.70 8.00 -2.12
C ASP A 82 0.79 8.53 -3.25
N THR A 83 0.41 7.69 -4.21
CA THR A 83 -0.64 8.01 -5.17
C THR A 83 -1.99 8.00 -4.46
N ILE A 84 -2.26 9.09 -3.74
CA ILE A 84 -3.60 9.49 -3.33
C ILE A 84 -4.29 9.92 -4.61
N ASP A 85 -4.90 8.98 -5.32
CA ASP A 85 -5.84 9.35 -6.38
C ASP A 85 -7.00 10.09 -5.71
N ASN A 86 -7.06 11.39 -5.94
CA ASN A 86 -8.20 12.24 -5.62
C ASN A 86 -9.49 11.58 -6.12
N LEU A 87 -10.20 10.89 -5.24
CA LEU A 87 -11.47 10.27 -5.59
C LEU A 87 -12.39 10.44 -4.40
N GLN A 88 -13.30 11.42 -4.51
CA GLN A 88 -14.73 11.34 -4.13
C GLN A 88 -15.14 10.58 -2.83
N TYR A 89 -14.20 10.36 -1.90
CA TYR A 89 -14.36 9.59 -0.67
C TYR A 89 -13.49 10.24 0.42
N PRO A 90 -13.98 10.33 1.66
CA PRO A 90 -13.37 11.16 2.71
C PRO A 90 -12.07 10.60 3.32
N HIS A 91 -11.36 9.70 2.63
CA HIS A 91 -10.33 8.88 3.25
C HIS A 91 -9.13 8.72 2.32
N LYS A 92 -8.11 9.55 2.52
CA LYS A 92 -6.79 9.44 1.90
C LYS A 92 -6.26 8.01 2.05
N ALA A 93 -6.45 7.18 1.03
CA ALA A 93 -6.00 5.80 1.00
C ALA A 93 -4.84 5.67 0.01
N ARG A 94 -3.81 4.93 0.39
CA ARG A 94 -2.61 4.70 -0.42
C ARG A 94 -2.84 3.49 -1.33
N ARG A 95 -2.25 3.48 -2.52
CA ARG A 95 -2.33 2.30 -3.38
C ARG A 95 -1.50 1.17 -2.77
N LEU A 96 -2.05 -0.03 -2.65
CA LEU A 96 -1.31 -1.21 -2.20
C LEU A 96 -0.18 -1.53 -3.20
N ILE A 97 1.02 -1.75 -2.67
CA ILE A 97 2.16 -2.28 -3.44
C ILE A 97 2.34 -3.76 -3.08
N ALA A 98 2.37 -4.07 -1.78
CA ALA A 98 2.57 -5.42 -1.28
C ALA A 98 2.01 -5.53 0.14
N MET A 99 1.70 -6.76 0.55
CA MET A 99 1.46 -7.08 1.95
C MET A 99 2.10 -8.42 2.32
N ASP A 100 2.43 -8.57 3.60
CA ASP A 100 2.85 -9.83 4.21
C ASP A 100 2.03 -10.12 5.48
N TYR A 101 1.71 -11.39 5.72
CA TYR A 101 0.98 -11.87 6.88
C TYR A 101 1.95 -12.54 7.85
N LYS A 102 1.96 -12.10 9.10
CA LYS A 102 2.88 -12.60 10.13
C LYS A 102 2.23 -13.60 11.06
#